data_AF-A0A5C8EZ18-F1
#
_entry.id   AF-A0A5C8EZ18-F1
#
_cell.length_a   1.000
_cell.length_b   1.000
_cell.length_c   1.000
_cell.angle_alpha   90.00
_cell.angle_beta   90.00
_cell.angle_gamma   90.00
#
_symmetry.space_group_name_H-M   'P 1'
#
loop_
_entity.id
_entity.type
_entity.pdbx_description
1 polymer ?
#
loop_
_entity_poly.entity_id
_entity_poly.type
_entity_poly.pdbx_seq_one_letter_code
_entity_poly.pdbx_strand_id
1 'polypeptide(L)'
;MSSKTFVIGQDKNYKGKLPKQVVENAITKFEKVYEKYSSENKTIEAFELNGGTGLTAGAEDSWNEFEMQYNKKGIDAIYNTSEDMDKIKLNLRNKLENENKNRY
;
A
#
# COMPACT_ATOMS: atom_id res chain seq x y z
N MET A 1 -3.52 -26.64 -0.72
CA MET A 1 -4.18 -25.58 0.08
C MET A 1 -3.95 -24.27 -0.65
N SER A 2 -4.99 -23.50 -0.95
CA SER A 2 -4.81 -22.12 -1.44
C SER A 2 -4.26 -21.31 -0.25
N SER A 3 -2.97 -20.96 -0.29
CA SER A 3 -2.43 -19.98 0.65
C SER A 3 -3.08 -18.65 0.32
N LYS A 4 -4.06 -18.22 1.13
CA LYS A 4 -4.59 -16.87 1.02
C LYS A 4 -3.44 -15.91 1.35
N THR A 5 -2.98 -15.20 0.33
CA THR A 5 -2.01 -14.14 0.49
C THR A 5 -2.73 -12.83 0.79
N PHE A 6 -2.11 -12.02 1.64
CA PHE A 6 -2.70 -10.79 2.15
C PHE A 6 -1.92 -9.58 1.65
N VAL A 7 -2.65 -8.56 1.23
CA VAL A 7 -2.15 -7.20 1.07
C VAL A 7 -2.73 -6.35 2.20
N ILE A 8 -1.88 -5.63 2.92
CA ILE A 8 -2.27 -4.82 4.06
C ILE A 8 -2.22 -3.35 3.67
N GLY A 9 -3.39 -2.75 3.46
CA GLY A 9 -3.53 -1.35 3.06
C GLY A 9 -3.79 -0.38 4.22
N GLN A 10 -3.32 0.87 4.08
CA GLN A 10 -3.70 2.02 4.88
C GLN A 10 -3.96 3.22 3.97
N ASP A 11 -5.17 3.78 4.04
CA ASP A 11 -5.51 5.03 3.35
C ASP A 11 -5.35 6.24 4.27
N LYS A 12 -4.79 7.33 3.73
CA LYS A 12 -4.62 8.62 4.42
C LYS A 12 -5.30 9.73 3.64
N ASN A 13 -6.33 10.32 4.25
CA ASN A 13 -6.94 11.53 3.74
C ASN A 13 -6.12 12.76 4.17
N TYR A 14 -5.13 13.13 3.35
CA TYR A 14 -4.21 14.24 3.63
C TYR A 14 -4.13 15.17 2.40
N LYS A 15 -4.31 16.48 2.59
CA LYS A 15 -4.40 17.47 1.49
C LYS A 15 -3.06 17.86 0.85
N GLY A 16 -1.94 17.26 1.27
CA GLY A 16 -0.60 17.58 0.79
C GLY A 16 0.35 16.41 0.95
N LYS A 17 1.65 16.69 1.05
CA LYS A 17 2.65 15.65 1.31
C LYS A 17 2.46 15.02 2.69
N LEU A 18 2.52 13.70 2.79
CA LEU A 18 2.44 13.01 4.08
C LEU A 18 3.69 13.35 4.92
N PRO A 19 3.51 13.86 6.15
CA PRO A 19 4.61 14.15 7.04
C PRO A 19 5.17 12.86 7.65
N LYS A 20 6.43 12.90 8.07
CA LYS A 20 7.16 11.77 8.67
C LYS A 20 6.35 11.01 9.73
N GLN A 21 5.80 11.74 10.70
CA GLN A 21 5.03 11.13 11.79
C GLN A 21 3.80 10.33 11.31
N VAL A 22 3.15 10.75 10.21
CA VAL A 22 2.00 10.02 9.65
C VAL A 22 2.44 8.72 9.00
N VAL A 23 3.58 8.73 8.32
CA VAL A 23 4.18 7.54 7.68
C VAL A 23 4.71 6.57 8.72
N GLU A 24 5.46 7.04 9.72
CA GLU A 24 5.96 6.19 10.82
C GLU A 24 4.82 5.52 11.58
N ASN A 25 3.73 6.25 11.85
CA ASN A 25 2.53 5.67 12.46
C ASN A 25 1.87 4.59 11.59
N ALA A 26 1.98 4.68 10.26
CA ALA A 26 1.50 3.64 9.36
C ALA A 26 2.43 2.42 9.38
N ILE A 27 3.75 2.65 9.33
CA ILE A 27 4.79 1.61 9.43
C ILE A 27 4.62 0.80 10.72
N THR A 28 4.51 1.44 11.87
CA THR A 28 4.31 0.75 13.16
C THR A 28 3.05 -0.13 13.15
N LYS A 29 1.99 0.29 12.43
CA LYS A 29 0.78 -0.54 12.29
C LYS A 29 1.03 -1.74 11.37
N PHE A 30 1.75 -1.55 10.27
CA PHE A 30 2.13 -2.64 9.37
C PHE A 30 2.99 -3.68 10.08
N GLU A 31 3.98 -3.26 10.86
CA GLU A 31 4.84 -4.16 11.63
C GLU A 31 4.04 -5.00 12.65
N LYS A 32 3.11 -4.37 13.39
CA LYS A 32 2.22 -5.09 14.31
C LYS A 32 1.36 -6.13 13.59
N VAL A 33 0.85 -5.78 12.41
CA VAL A 33 0.06 -6.70 11.59
C VAL A 33 0.93 -7.84 11.05
N TYR A 34 2.16 -7.54 10.63
CA TYR A 34 3.14 -8.53 10.19
C TYR A 34 3.47 -9.54 11.29
N GLU A 35 3.78 -9.08 12.49
CA GLU A 35 4.08 -9.93 13.64
C GLU A 35 2.92 -10.88 13.94
N LYS A 36 1.70 -10.33 14.01
CA LYS A 36 0.48 -11.11 14.23
C LYS A 36 0.32 -12.18 13.15
N TYR A 37 0.35 -11.82 11.87
CA TYR A 37 0.09 -12.77 10.80
C TYR A 37 1.20 -13.78 10.59
N SER A 38 2.45 -13.39 10.84
CA SER A 38 3.59 -14.32 10.85
C SER A 38 3.38 -15.40 11.91
N SER A 39 2.91 -15.03 13.12
CA SER A 39 2.60 -16.01 14.18
C SER A 39 1.43 -16.95 13.85
N GLU A 40 0.54 -16.54 12.94
CA GLU A 40 -0.62 -17.32 12.48
C GLU A 40 -0.29 -18.16 11.22
N ASN A 41 0.97 -18.25 10.79
CA ASN A 41 1.41 -18.89 9.54
C ASN A 41 0.69 -18.36 8.29
N LYS A 42 0.36 -17.06 8.29
CA LYS A 42 -0.23 -16.38 7.13
C LYS A 42 0.84 -15.62 6.36
N THR A 43 0.71 -15.62 5.03
CA THR A 43 1.65 -14.94 4.14
C THR A 43 1.10 -13.56 3.75
N ILE A 44 1.88 -12.52 4.04
CA ILE A 44 1.66 -11.18 3.52
C ILE A 44 2.52 -11.04 2.26
N GLU A 45 1.92 -10.56 1.16
CA GLU A 45 2.63 -10.27 -0.08
C GLU A 45 3.06 -8.81 -0.17
N ALA A 46 2.24 -7.89 0.34
CA ALA A 46 2.55 -6.46 0.26
C ALA A 46 1.93 -5.62 1.38
N PHE A 47 2.56 -4.48 1.62
CA PHE A 47 2.01 -3.34 2.36
C PHE A 47 1.70 -2.21 1.38
N GLU A 48 0.54 -1.57 1.54
CA GLU A 48 0.13 -0.44 0.70
C GLU A 48 -0.19 0.77 1.56
N LEU A 49 0.50 1.89 1.31
CA LEU A 49 0.17 3.19 1.88
C LEU A 49 -0.37 4.10 0.77
N ASN A 50 -1.60 4.56 0.93
CA ASN A 50 -2.27 5.38 -0.08
C ASN A 50 -2.58 6.78 0.46
N GLY A 51 -2.37 7.79 -0.37
CA GLY A 51 -2.85 9.15 -0.16
C GLY A 51 -1.77 10.21 -0.04
N GLY A 52 -2.21 11.44 0.18
CA GLY A 52 -1.36 12.62 0.05
C GLY A 52 -0.92 12.89 -1.39
N THR A 53 -0.17 13.95 -1.60
CA THR A 53 0.37 14.33 -2.93
C THR A 53 1.83 13.91 -3.10
N GLY A 54 2.32 12.99 -2.28
CA GLY A 54 3.72 12.61 -2.13
C GLY A 54 4.15 12.51 -0.66
N LEU A 55 5.43 12.25 -0.44
CA LEU A 55 6.05 12.19 0.89
C LEU A 55 6.91 13.45 1.14
N THR A 56 6.98 13.90 2.39
CA THR A 56 8.07 14.81 2.81
C THR A 56 9.40 14.06 2.81
N ALA A 57 10.56 14.74 2.67
CA ALA A 57 11.88 14.09 2.62
C ALA A 57 12.10 13.10 3.79
N GLY A 58 11.86 13.53 5.03
CA GLY A 58 12.02 12.63 6.19
C GLY A 58 10.99 11.50 6.26
N ALA A 59 9.86 11.61 5.55
CA ALA A 59 8.89 10.52 5.42
C ALA A 59 9.27 9.53 4.32
N GLU A 60 9.89 10.03 3.25
CA GLU A 60 10.46 9.24 2.16
C GLU A 60 11.62 8.38 2.68
N ASP A 61 12.51 8.95 3.51
CA ASP A 61 13.57 8.19 4.18
C ASP A 61 13.00 7.03 5.01
N SER A 62 11.99 7.30 5.84
CA SER A 62 11.33 6.27 6.65
C SER A 62 10.63 5.20 5.81
N TRP A 63 9.99 5.59 4.71
CA TRP A 63 9.32 4.64 3.82
C TRP A 63 10.33 3.76 3.07
N ASN A 64 11.40 4.34 2.55
CA ASN A 64 12.45 3.62 1.82
C ASN A 64 13.19 2.62 2.72
N GLU A 65 13.42 2.98 3.99
CA GLU A 65 14.00 2.06 4.97
C GLU A 65 13.08 0.86 5.23
N PHE A 66 11.78 1.12 5.42
CA PHE A 66 10.76 0.09 5.59
C PHE A 66 10.67 -0.81 4.35
N GLU A 67 10.61 -0.23 3.14
CA GLU A 67 10.58 -0.97 1.88
C GLU A 67 11.80 -1.87 1.74
N MET A 68 13.01 -1.35 1.96
CA MET A 68 14.24 -2.13 1.87
C MET A 68 14.24 -3.30 2.88
N GLN A 69 13.70 -3.12 4.08
CA GLN A 69 13.61 -4.17 5.09
C GLN A 69 12.69 -5.31 4.67
N TYR A 70 11.54 -5.01 4.07
CA TYR A 70 10.52 -5.99 3.72
C TYR A 70 10.74 -6.61 2.33
N ASN A 71 11.33 -5.88 1.39
CA ASN A 71 11.75 -6.44 0.10
C ASN A 71 12.76 -7.58 0.27
N LYS A 72 13.66 -7.50 1.27
CA LYS A 72 14.58 -8.61 1.62
C LYS A 72 13.87 -9.89 2.08
N LYS A 73 12.60 -9.77 2.51
CA LYS A 73 11.74 -10.88 2.91
C LYS A 73 10.79 -11.31 1.78
N GLY A 74 10.89 -10.71 0.60
CA GLY A 74 9.99 -10.94 -0.53
C GLY A 74 8.60 -10.33 -0.33
N ILE A 75 8.51 -9.23 0.45
CA ILE A 75 7.25 -8.52 0.72
C ILE A 75 7.39 -7.10 0.18
N ASP A 76 6.48 -6.72 -0.72
CA ASP A 76 6.52 -5.40 -1.35
C ASP A 76 6.02 -4.31 -0.40
N ALA A 77 6.55 -3.09 -0.51
CA ALA A 77 6.01 -1.91 0.15
C ALA A 77 5.69 -0.82 -0.88
N ILE A 78 4.41 -0.60 -1.12
CA ILE A 78 3.92 0.25 -2.20
C ILE A 78 3.35 1.54 -1.61
N TYR A 79 3.84 2.68 -2.11
CA TYR A 79 3.25 3.98 -1.82
C TYR A 79 2.53 4.52 -3.06
N ASN A 80 1.25 4.89 -2.90
CA ASN A 80 0.46 5.53 -3.94
C ASN A 80 0.03 6.93 -3.49
N THR A 81 0.24 7.94 -4.32
CA THR A 81 -0.36 9.26 -4.08
C THR A 81 -1.87 9.22 -4.33
N SER A 82 -2.59 10.25 -3.86
CA SER A 82 -4.00 10.43 -4.19
C SER A 82 -4.24 10.49 -5.70
N GLU A 83 -3.32 11.07 -6.47
CA GLU A 83 -3.40 11.12 -7.93
C GLU A 83 -3.24 9.73 -8.55
N ASP A 84 -2.32 8.92 -8.03
CA ASP A 84 -2.14 7.53 -8.48
C ASP A 84 -3.40 6.71 -8.20
N MET A 85 -4.00 6.89 -7.02
CA MET A 85 -5.25 6.23 -6.66
C MET A 85 -6.41 6.60 -7.59
N ASP A 86 -6.50 7.87 -8.00
CA ASP A 86 -7.54 8.30 -8.94
C ASP A 86 -7.30 7.74 -10.35
N LYS A 87 -6.04 7.68 -10.80
CA LYS A 87 -5.67 7.02 -12.07
C LYS A 87 -6.00 5.53 -12.04
N ILE A 88 -5.68 4.83 -10.94
CA ILE A 88 -5.98 3.40 -10.76
C ILE A 88 -7.49 3.19 -10.83
N LYS A 89 -8.28 3.97 -10.10
CA LYS A 89 -9.75 3.88 -10.12
C LYS A 89 -10.32 4.13 -11.51
N LEU A 90 -9.84 5.15 -12.22
CA LEU A 90 -10.29 5.46 -13.58
C LEU A 90 -9.98 4.32 -14.54
N ASN A 91 -8.76 3.78 -14.48
CA ASN A 91 -8.35 2.66 -15.33
C ASN A 91 -9.18 1.41 -15.06
N LEU A 92 -9.48 1.10 -13.81
CA LEU A 92 -10.35 -0.02 -13.45
C LEU A 92 -11.77 0.17 -13.97
N ARG A 93 -12.33 1.38 -13.81
CA ARG A 93 -13.65 1.72 -14.33
C ARG A 93 -13.71 1.55 -15.85
N ASN A 94 -12.73 2.09 -16.58
CA ASN A 94 -12.67 1.97 -18.03
C ASN A 94 -12.55 0.52 -18.51
N LYS A 95 -11.74 -0.30 -17.82
CA LYS A 95 -11.63 -1.74 -18.13
C LYS A 95 -12.97 -2.44 -17.98
N LEU A 96 -13.66 -2.23 -16.85
CA LEU A 96 -14.97 -2.83 -16.60
C LEU A 96 -16.04 -2.35 -17.60
N GLU A 97 -16.05 -1.06 -17.93
CA GLU A 97 -16.97 -0.52 -18.93
C GLU A 97 -16.72 -1.10 -20.33
N ASN A 98 -15.45 -1.29 -20.72
CA ASN A 98 -15.09 -1.89 -22.01
C ASN A 98 -15.43 -3.39 -22.06
N GLU A 99 -15.17 -4.13 -20.98
CA GLU A 99 -15.57 -5.53 -20.88
C GLU A 99 -17.08 -5.71 -20.98
N ASN A 100 -17.86 -4.82 -20.35
CA ASN A 100 -19.31 -4.85 -20.43
C ASN A 100 -19.82 -4.48 -21.83
N LYS A 101 -19.22 -3.50 -22.51
CA LYS A 101 -19.59 -3.16 -23.90
C LYS A 101 -19.32 -4.28 -24.90
N ASN A 102 -18.27 -5.08 -24.67
CA ASN A 102 -17.94 -6.22 -25.54
C ASN A 102 -18.79 -7.48 -25.27
N ARG A 103 -19.69 -7.44 -24.28
CA ARG A 103 -20.59 -8.55 -23.93
C ARG A 103 -22.03 -8.35 -24.42
N TYR A 104 -22.32 -7.22 -25.06
CA TYR A 104 -23.62 -6.88 -25.66
C TYR A 104 -23.42 -6.44 -27.11
#